data_AF-A0A940UGK1-F1
#
_entry.id   AF-A0A940UGK1-F1
#
_cell.length_a   1.000
_cell.length_b   1.000
_cell.length_c   1.000
_cell.angle_alpha   90.00
_cell.angle_beta   90.00
_cell.angle_gamma   90.00
#
_symmetry.space_group_name_H-M   'P 1'
#
loop_
_entity.id
_entity.type
_entity.pdbx_description
1 polymer ?
#
loop_
_entity_poly.entity_id
_entity_poly.type
_entity_poly.pdbx_seq_one_letter_code
_entity_poly.pdbx_strand_id
1 'polypeptide(L)'
;MRNSKPALLAVLIGLVLLSALLSLSYGHSLSDAWRGLFEGDGFGLILRKIRLPRTVIAFLVGGSLGMCGVVLQSILQNPLAEPYTLGISGGASLGITLSALFGLQAYLGMYAHPLMG
;
A
#
# COMPACT_ATOMS: atom_id res chain seq x y z
N MET A 1 -0.13 36.27 6.12
CA MET A 1 -0.35 35.05 5.30
C MET A 1 0.77 34.01 5.56
N ARG A 2 1.13 33.78 6.83
CA ARG A 2 2.43 33.24 7.25
C ARG A 2 2.22 31.96 8.06
N ASN A 3 2.69 30.83 7.54
CA ASN A 3 2.95 29.56 8.25
C ASN A 3 1.86 28.46 8.40
N SER A 4 0.79 28.43 7.58
CA SER A 4 -0.18 27.31 7.63
C SER A 4 0.27 26.02 6.93
N LYS A 5 1.24 26.11 6.00
CA LYS A 5 1.78 24.96 5.25
C LYS A 5 2.44 23.87 6.13
N PRO A 6 3.31 24.20 7.11
CA PRO A 6 3.86 23.17 8.00
C PRO A 6 2.79 22.55 8.91
N ALA A 7 1.77 23.31 9.31
CA ALA A 7 0.67 22.79 10.10
C ALA A 7 -0.17 21.77 9.30
N LEU A 8 -0.46 22.05 8.02
CA LEU A 8 -1.16 21.11 7.15
C LEU A 8 -0.39 19.81 6.96
N LEU A 9 0.93 19.90 6.72
CA LEU A 9 1.79 18.72 6.58
C LEU A 9 1.81 17.89 7.87
N ALA A 10 1.92 18.54 9.03
CA ALA A 10 1.87 17.86 10.32
C ALA A 10 0.53 17.13 10.55
N VAL A 11 -0.59 17.74 10.15
CA VAL A 11 -1.92 17.11 10.23
C VAL A 11 -2.00 15.90 9.29
N LEU A 12 -1.53 16.00 8.05
CA LEU A 12 -1.55 14.89 7.10
C LEU A 12 -0.67 13.73 7.57
N ILE A 13 0.52 14.01 8.08
CA ILE A 13 1.41 13.00 8.68
C ILE A 13 0.73 12.37 9.90
N GLY A 14 0.10 13.18 10.76
CA GLY A 14 -0.66 12.71 11.90
C GLY A 14 -1.79 11.75 11.50
N LEU A 15 -2.55 12.07 10.46
CA LEU A 15 -3.61 11.22 9.92
C LEU A 15 -3.08 9.91 9.32
N VAL A 16 -1.95 9.97 8.60
CA VAL A 16 -1.26 8.78 8.08
C VAL A 16 -0.84 7.86 9.23
N LEU A 17 -0.20 8.39 10.27
CA LEU A 17 0.20 7.63 11.45
C LEU A 17 -1.02 7.07 12.19
N LEU A 18 -2.09 7.85 12.35
CA LEU A 18 -3.33 7.39 12.95
C LEU A 18 -3.94 6.22 12.15
N SER A 19 -3.97 6.31 10.82
CA SER A 19 -4.51 5.24 9.97
C SER A 19 -3.68 3.96 10.07
N ALA A 20 -2.36 4.08 10.20
CA ALA A 20 -1.46 2.94 10.40
C ALA A 20 -1.71 2.28 11.77
N LEU A 21 -1.84 3.08 12.82
CA LEU A 21 -2.15 2.60 14.17
C LEU A 21 -3.51 1.89 14.23
N LEU A 22 -4.55 2.50 13.63
CA LEU A 22 -5.87 1.88 13.55
C LEU A 22 -5.83 0.57 12.75
N SER A 23 -5.08 0.50 11.65
CA SER A 23 -4.93 -0.73 10.86
C SER A 23 -4.24 -1.85 11.65
N LEU A 24 -3.30 -1.50 12.54
CA LEU A 24 -2.54 -2.48 13.32
C LEU A 24 -3.31 -2.93 14.57
N SER A 25 -4.02 -2.01 15.22
CA SER A 25 -4.76 -2.24 16.46
C SER A 25 -6.22 -2.65 16.26
N TYR A 26 -6.71 -2.76 15.02
CA TYR A 26 -8.10 -3.14 14.77
C TYR A 26 -8.44 -4.50 15.40
N GLY A 27 -9.28 -4.46 16.44
CA GLY A 27 -9.81 -5.62 17.16
C GLY A 27 -8.98 -6.14 18.33
N HIS A 28 -7.83 -5.55 18.69
CA HIS A 28 -6.96 -5.99 19.81
C HIS A 28 -6.42 -4.78 20.60
N SER A 29 -5.92 -4.98 21.82
CA SER A 29 -5.33 -3.89 22.62
C SER A 29 -4.04 -3.35 21.99
N LEU A 30 -3.73 -2.08 22.23
CA LEU A 30 -2.48 -1.43 21.78
C LEU A 30 -1.24 -2.15 22.34
N SER A 31 -1.35 -2.69 23.56
CA SER A 31 -0.31 -3.51 24.20
C SER A 31 -0.01 -4.80 23.43
N ASP A 32 -1.05 -5.41 22.86
CA ASP A 32 -0.95 -6.71 22.19
C ASP A 32 -0.42 -6.53 20.77
N ALA A 33 -0.72 -5.40 20.13
CA ALA A 33 -0.11 -5.00 18.86
C ALA A 33 1.39 -4.71 19.02
N TRP A 34 1.79 -4.06 20.13
CA TRP A 34 3.20 -3.81 20.43
C TRP A 34 3.95 -5.12 20.71
N ARG A 35 3.39 -5.99 21.54
CA ARG A 35 3.96 -7.32 21.81
C ARG A 35 4.02 -8.17 20.55
N GLY A 36 2.94 -8.26 19.77
CA GLY A 36 2.89 -9.03 18.53
C GLY A 36 3.82 -8.53 17.41
N LEU A 37 4.43 -7.34 17.56
CA LEU A 37 5.47 -6.87 16.65
C LEU A 37 6.84 -7.51 16.94
N PHE A 38 7.10 -7.84 18.22
CA PHE A 38 8.36 -8.40 18.71
C PHE A 38 8.26 -9.90 19.02
N GLU A 39 7.12 -10.36 19.53
CA GLU A 39 6.79 -11.76 19.82
C GLU A 39 6.01 -12.39 18.65
N GLY A 40 6.42 -13.60 18.27
CA GLY A 40 5.92 -14.29 17.07
C GLY A 40 4.81 -15.31 17.32
N ASP A 41 4.19 -15.30 18.50
CA ASP A 41 3.18 -16.28 18.91
C ASP A 41 1.74 -15.77 18.71
N GLY A 42 0.85 -16.67 18.31
CA GLY A 42 -0.59 -16.39 18.10
C GLY A 42 -0.88 -15.21 17.18
N PHE A 43 -1.44 -14.14 17.73
CA PHE A 43 -1.82 -12.92 17.01
C PHE A 43 -0.62 -12.20 16.37
N GLY A 44 0.57 -12.26 16.97
CA GLY A 44 1.80 -11.63 16.45
C GLY A 44 2.21 -12.19 15.08
N LEU A 45 1.97 -13.48 14.83
CA LEU A 45 2.24 -14.10 13.54
C LEU A 45 1.35 -13.53 12.42
N ILE A 46 0.05 -13.37 12.69
CA ILE A 46 -0.92 -12.78 11.75
C ILE A 46 -0.57 -11.31 11.50
N LEU A 47 -0.18 -10.59 12.56
CA LEU A 47 0.25 -9.20 12.47
C LEU A 47 1.46 -9.06 11.53
N ARG A 48 2.49 -9.89 11.71
CA ARG A 48 3.73 -9.86 10.91
C ARG A 48 3.58 -10.40 9.50
N LYS A 49 2.87 -11.52 9.30
CA LYS A 49 2.79 -12.20 8.00
C LYS A 49 1.71 -11.63 7.09
N ILE A 50 0.68 -10.98 7.64
CA ILE A 50 -0.49 -10.53 6.86
C ILE A 50 -0.70 -9.02 6.99
N ARG A 51 -0.85 -8.51 8.23
CA ARG A 51 -1.28 -7.11 8.42
C ARG A 51 -0.19 -6.11 8.08
N LEU A 52 1.01 -6.28 8.64
CA LEU A 52 2.17 -5.44 8.35
C LEU A 52 2.47 -5.32 6.85
N PRO A 53 2.68 -6.42 6.10
CA PRO A 53 2.99 -6.31 4.68
C PRO A 53 1.85 -5.64 3.91
N ARG A 54 0.59 -5.90 4.26
CA ARG A 54 -0.57 -5.23 3.66
C ARG A 54 -0.56 -3.73 3.91
N THR A 55 -0.30 -3.29 5.14
CA THR A 55 -0.25 -1.86 5.49
C THR A 55 0.90 -1.17 4.74
N VAL A 56 2.08 -1.80 4.65
CA VAL A 56 3.22 -1.28 3.89
C VAL A 56 2.87 -1.11 2.41
N ILE A 57 2.31 -2.15 1.77
CA ILE A 57 1.92 -2.08 0.36
C ILE A 57 0.85 -1.01 0.14
N ALA A 58 -0.13 -0.87 1.06
CA ALA A 58 -1.15 0.17 0.96
C ALA A 58 -0.55 1.59 0.94
N PHE A 59 0.44 1.87 1.79
CA PHE A 59 1.15 3.15 1.79
C PHE A 59 1.99 3.36 0.52
N LEU A 60 2.71 2.33 0.08
CA LEU A 60 3.52 2.41 -1.14
C LEU A 60 2.66 2.65 -2.39
N VAL A 61 1.54 1.92 -2.52
CA VAL A 61 0.60 2.06 -3.64
C VAL A 61 -0.14 3.40 -3.58
N GLY A 62 -0.64 3.80 -2.41
CA GLY A 62 -1.30 5.10 -2.26
C GLY A 62 -0.37 6.28 -2.56
N GLY A 63 0.87 6.22 -2.08
CA GLY A 63 1.89 7.23 -2.36
C GLY A 63 2.28 7.30 -3.84
N SER A 64 2.46 6.15 -4.49
CA SER A 64 2.79 6.12 -5.93
C SER A 64 1.64 6.63 -6.80
N LEU A 65 0.39 6.29 -6.48
CA LEU A 65 -0.79 6.81 -7.17
C LEU A 65 -0.92 8.33 -7.01
N GLY A 66 -0.72 8.85 -5.79
CA GLY A 66 -0.72 10.28 -5.53
C GLY A 66 0.36 11.03 -6.33
N MET A 67 1.59 10.51 -6.35
CA MET A 67 2.68 11.07 -7.16
C MET A 67 2.38 11.01 -8.66
N CYS A 68 1.87 9.87 -9.15
CA CYS A 68 1.51 9.71 -10.55
C CYS A 68 0.43 10.72 -10.96
N GLY A 69 -0.57 10.96 -10.11
CA GLY A 69 -1.61 11.97 -10.33
C GLY A 69 -1.03 13.38 -10.48
N VAL A 70 -0.16 13.80 -9.55
CA VAL A 70 0.48 15.13 -9.60
C VAL A 70 1.37 15.29 -10.83
N VAL A 71 2.19 14.28 -11.15
CA VAL A 71 3.05 14.29 -12.33
C VAL A 71 2.20 14.40 -13.60
N LEU A 72 1.12 13.62 -13.69
CA LEU A 72 0.27 13.61 -14.87
C LEU A 72 -0.48 14.94 -15.04
N GLN A 73 -1.03 15.48 -13.96
CA GLN A 73 -1.65 16.80 -13.94
C GLN A 73 -0.66 17.89 -14.37
N SER A 74 0.63 17.76 -14.00
CA SER A 74 1.68 18.70 -14.42
C SER A 74 2.04 18.59 -15.90
N ILE A 75 2.10 17.37 -16.45
CA ILE A 75 2.45 17.13 -17.86
C ILE A 75 1.31 17.58 -18.77
N LEU A 76 0.08 17.17 -18.45
CA LEU A 76 -1.10 17.48 -19.25
C LEU A 76 -1.64 18.89 -19.01
N GLN A 77 -1.12 19.59 -17.99
CA GLN A 77 -1.61 20.90 -17.54
C GLN A 77 -3.14 20.93 -17.36
N ASN A 78 -3.70 19.78 -16.99
CA ASN A 78 -5.13 19.59 -16.83
C ASN A 78 -5.39 19.02 -15.42
N PRO A 79 -5.99 19.81 -14.51
CA PRO A 79 -6.24 19.38 -13.14
C PRO A 79 -7.28 18.25 -13.03
N LEU A 80 -7.99 17.93 -14.11
CA LEU A 80 -8.93 16.80 -14.18
C LEU A 80 -8.29 15.51 -14.70
N ALA A 81 -7.02 15.55 -15.12
CA ALA A 81 -6.34 14.37 -15.61
C ALA A 81 -6.02 13.40 -14.46
N GLU A 82 -6.39 12.13 -14.65
CA GLU A 82 -6.09 11.05 -13.72
C GLU A 82 -5.42 9.88 -14.44
N PRO A 83 -4.48 9.15 -13.79
CA PRO A 83 -3.70 8.07 -14.40
C PRO A 83 -4.55 6.96 -15.04
N TYR A 84 -5.76 6.77 -14.52
CA TYR A 84 -6.68 5.73 -14.98
C TYR A 84 -7.24 5.99 -16.39
N THR A 85 -7.29 7.24 -16.84
CA THR A 85 -7.87 7.61 -18.15
C THR A 85 -6.96 7.35 -19.34
N LEU A 86 -5.65 7.14 -19.13
CA LEU A 86 -4.66 6.91 -20.18
C LEU A 86 -4.52 5.43 -20.59
N GLY A 87 -5.43 4.56 -20.16
CA GLY A 87 -5.41 3.13 -20.52
C GLY A 87 -4.42 2.27 -19.74
N ILE A 88 -3.68 2.85 -18.78
CA ILE A 88 -2.72 2.13 -17.90
C ILE A 88 -3.43 1.02 -17.11
N SER A 89 -4.62 1.31 -16.56
CA SER A 89 -5.41 0.31 -15.84
C SER A 89 -5.96 -0.78 -16.76
N GLY A 90 -6.34 -0.43 -17.98
CA GLY A 90 -6.79 -1.39 -18.99
C GLY A 90 -5.67 -2.37 -19.38
N GLY A 91 -4.46 -1.85 -19.63
CA GLY A 91 -3.27 -2.65 -19.91
C GLY A 91 -2.87 -3.55 -18.74
N ALA A 92 -2.92 -3.05 -17.50
CA ALA A 92 -2.65 -3.85 -16.31
C ALA A 92 -3.64 -5.03 -16.16
N SER A 93 -4.95 -4.78 -16.33
CA SER A 93 -5.99 -5.82 -16.28
C SER A 93 -5.81 -6.88 -17.38
N LEU A 94 -5.46 -6.46 -18.60
CA LEU A 94 -5.13 -7.36 -19.69
C LEU A 94 -3.92 -8.23 -19.35
N GLY A 95 -2.85 -7.62 -18.81
CA GLY A 95 -1.65 -8.34 -18.37
C GLY A 95 -1.93 -9.37 -17.27
N ILE A 96 -2.74 -9.01 -16.26
CA ILE A 96 -3.19 -9.95 -15.22
C ILE A 96 -3.98 -11.11 -15.84
N THR A 97 -4.89 -10.81 -16.76
CA THR A 97 -5.73 -11.83 -17.43
C THR A 97 -4.87 -12.78 -18.27
N LEU A 98 -3.92 -12.26 -19.04
CA LEU A 98 -2.98 -13.07 -19.82
C LEU A 98 -2.10 -13.93 -18.92
N SER A 99 -1.55 -13.35 -17.84
CA SER A 99 -0.76 -14.10 -16.85
C SER A 99 -1.54 -15.27 -16.25
N ALA A 100 -2.82 -15.06 -15.93
CA ALA A 100 -3.70 -16.10 -15.43
C ALA A 100 -4.01 -17.19 -16.47
N LEU A 101 -4.26 -16.81 -17.73
CA LEU A 101 -4.54 -17.75 -18.82
C LEU A 101 -3.34 -18.65 -19.16
N PHE A 102 -2.14 -18.08 -19.21
CA PHE A 102 -0.92 -18.82 -19.50
C PHE A 102 -0.30 -19.50 -18.27
N GLY A 103 -0.92 -19.38 -17.08
CA GLY A 103 -0.43 -20.00 -15.85
C GLY A 103 0.94 -19.46 -15.39
N LEU A 104 1.31 -18.24 -15.79
CA LEU A 104 2.60 -17.64 -15.47
C LEU A 104 2.80 -17.47 -13.96
N GLN A 105 1.70 -17.26 -13.23
CA GLN A 105 1.65 -17.27 -11.77
C GLN A 105 2.10 -18.60 -11.13
N ALA A 106 1.79 -19.74 -11.75
CA ALA A 106 2.25 -21.05 -11.27
C ALA A 106 3.75 -21.25 -11.53
N TYR A 107 4.22 -20.82 -12.70
CA TYR A 107 5.65 -20.86 -13.05
C TYR A 107 6.50 -19.95 -12.15
N LEU A 108 6.08 -18.71 -11.92
CA LEU A 108 6.78 -17.77 -11.04
C LEU A 108 6.66 -18.14 -9.55
N GLY A 109 5.51 -18.67 -9.13
CA GLY A 109 5.29 -19.15 -7.76
C GLY A 109 6.19 -20.32 -7.37
N MET A 110 6.56 -21.17 -8.34
CA MET A 110 7.48 -22.29 -8.12
C MET A 110 8.92 -21.83 -7.77
N TYR A 111 9.34 -20.65 -8.23
CA TYR A 111 10.61 -20.02 -7.85
C TYR A 111 10.52 -19.14 -6.60
N ALA A 112 9.31 -18.76 -6.17
CA ALA A 112 9.10 -18.00 -4.94
C ALA A 112 9.05 -18.91 -3.69
N HIS A 113 8.57 -20.14 -3.84
CA HIS A 113 8.48 -21.14 -2.76
C HIS A 113 9.82 -21.52 -2.10
N PRO A 114 10.96 -21.64 -2.82
CA PRO A 114 12.26 -21.98 -2.23
C PRO A 114 12.89 -20.86 -1.39
N LEU A 115 12.43 -19.61 -1.54
CA LEU A 115 12.97 -18.44 -0.80
C LEU A 115 12.19 -18.15 0.49
N MET A 116 11.10 -18.88 0.75
CA MET A 116 10.24 -18.75 1.95
C MET A 116 10.30 -20.00 2.85
N GLY A 117 11.47 -20.64 2.93
CA GLY A 117 11.81 -21.60 3.99
C GLY A 117 12.23 -20.90 5.27
#